data_AF-A0A7C5MX74-F1
#
_entry.id   AF-A0A7C5MX74-F1
#
_cell.length_a   1.000
_cell.length_b   1.000
_cell.length_c   1.000
_cell.angle_alpha   90.00
_cell.angle_beta   90.00
_cell.angle_gamma   90.00
#
_symmetry.space_group_name_H-M   'P 1'
#
loop_
_entity.id
_entity.type
_entity.pdbx_description
1 polymer ?
#
loop_
_entity_poly.entity_id
_entity_poly.type
_entity_poly.pdbx_seq_one_letter_code
_entity_poly.pdbx_strand_id
1 'polypeptide(L)'
;MFNSTLLSINSLQIQLAMISPEVKSVIFTLSVLVLGAMLIFLAFRQFPDLVNKIRKGITGFWASISSEKREARLHKVICHHCKVGMGVLNPIYRTREGISYIEGTCNVCGSFISARLR
;
A
#
# COMPACT_ATOMS: atom_id res chain seq x y z
N MET A 1 -3.20 -39.38 46.82
CA MET A 1 -3.03 -37.95 46.52
C MET A 1 -3.68 -37.56 45.17
N PHE A 2 -4.92 -38.00 44.88
CA PHE A 2 -5.59 -37.76 43.59
C PHE A 2 -6.86 -36.89 43.68
N ASN A 3 -7.26 -36.47 44.89
CA ASN A 3 -8.53 -35.75 45.09
C ASN A 3 -8.41 -34.24 44.84
N SER A 4 -7.23 -33.63 44.99
CA SER A 4 -7.06 -32.17 44.86
C SER A 4 -7.11 -31.68 43.40
N THR A 5 -6.66 -32.48 42.44
CA THR A 5 -6.68 -32.12 41.00
C THR A 5 -8.06 -32.26 40.36
N LEU A 6 -8.86 -33.23 40.79
CA LEU A 6 -10.26 -33.39 40.35
C LEU A 6 -11.15 -32.26 40.88
N LEU A 7 -10.93 -31.82 42.13
CA LEU A 7 -11.63 -30.67 42.72
C LEU A 7 -11.30 -29.36 41.99
N SER A 8 -10.04 -29.14 41.59
CA SER A 8 -9.67 -27.94 40.83
C SER A 8 -10.29 -27.91 39.43
N ILE A 9 -10.35 -29.05 38.73
CA ILE A 9 -10.97 -29.14 37.39
C ILE A 9 -12.47 -28.86 37.46
N ASN A 10 -13.17 -29.41 38.46
CA ASN A 10 -14.59 -29.16 38.65
C ASN A 10 -14.88 -27.70 39.01
N SER A 11 -14.04 -27.05 39.82
CA SER A 11 -14.20 -25.63 40.14
C SER A 11 -14.01 -24.70 38.94
N LEU A 12 -13.08 -25.03 38.03
CA LEU A 12 -12.86 -24.30 36.76
C LEU A 12 -14.04 -24.44 35.80
N GLN A 13 -14.63 -25.64 35.70
CA GLN A 13 -15.83 -25.89 34.89
C GLN A 13 -17.03 -25.07 35.39
N ILE A 14 -17.21 -24.97 36.70
CA ILE A 14 -18.30 -24.19 37.32
C ILE A 14 -18.10 -22.68 37.10
N GLN A 15 -16.86 -22.19 37.14
CA GLN A 15 -16.55 -20.79 36.83
C GLN A 15 -16.75 -20.44 35.34
N LEU A 16 -16.40 -21.34 34.42
CA LEU A 16 -16.69 -21.15 32.99
C LEU A 16 -18.18 -21.22 32.66
N ALA A 17 -18.99 -21.90 33.48
CA ALA A 17 -20.45 -21.98 33.30
C ALA A 17 -21.17 -20.67 33.64
N MET A 18 -20.59 -19.82 34.50
CA MET A 18 -21.15 -18.51 34.89
C MET A 18 -20.84 -17.38 33.88
N ILE A 19 -20.01 -17.63 32.88
CA ILE A 19 -19.66 -16.64 31.85
C ILE A 19 -20.77 -16.63 30.78
N SER A 20 -21.32 -15.45 30.49
CA SER A 20 -22.36 -15.27 29.48
C SER A 20 -21.89 -15.77 28.10
N PRO A 21 -22.78 -16.34 27.27
CA PRO A 21 -22.41 -16.91 25.97
C PRO A 21 -21.78 -15.87 25.03
N GLU A 22 -22.11 -14.60 25.20
CA GLU A 22 -21.52 -13.47 24.45
C GLU A 22 -20.04 -13.26 24.79
N VAL A 23 -19.66 -13.36 26.06
CA VAL A 23 -18.26 -13.19 26.46
C VAL A 23 -17.41 -14.37 25.97
N LYS A 24 -17.98 -15.58 25.89
CA LYS A 24 -17.29 -16.76 25.34
C LYS A 24 -16.98 -16.60 23.84
N SER A 25 -17.93 -16.07 23.05
CA SER A 25 -17.71 -15.86 21.62
C SER A 25 -16.70 -14.75 21.34
N VAL A 26 -16.68 -13.70 22.16
CA VAL A 26 -15.69 -12.62 22.07
C VAL A 26 -14.28 -13.13 22.40
N ILE A 27 -14.13 -13.91 23.49
CA ILE A 27 -12.83 -14.49 23.85
C ILE A 27 -12.34 -15.46 22.76
N PHE A 28 -13.24 -16.24 22.16
CA PHE A 28 -12.90 -17.16 21.08
C PHE A 28 -12.48 -16.43 19.81
N THR A 29 -13.19 -15.37 19.41
CA THR A 29 -12.81 -14.58 18.23
C THR A 29 -11.48 -13.86 18.42
N LEU A 30 -11.22 -13.31 19.61
CA LEU A 30 -9.93 -12.71 19.95
C LEU A 30 -8.79 -13.74 19.94
N SER A 31 -9.01 -14.95 20.47
CA SER A 31 -7.97 -15.98 20.48
C SER A 31 -7.63 -16.48 19.07
N VAL A 32 -8.63 -16.65 18.21
CA VAL A 32 -8.41 -17.00 16.79
C VAL A 32 -7.65 -15.89 16.06
N LEU A 33 -7.99 -14.62 16.30
CA LEU A 33 -7.27 -13.49 15.70
C LEU A 33 -5.81 -13.44 16.13
N VAL A 34 -5.53 -13.62 17.42
CA VAL A 34 -4.16 -13.61 17.95
C VAL A 34 -3.36 -14.78 17.39
N LEU A 35 -3.92 -15.99 17.36
CA LEU A 35 -3.27 -17.16 16.76
C LEU A 35 -3.01 -16.96 15.26
N GLY A 36 -3.99 -16.44 14.53
CA GLY A 36 -3.84 -16.12 13.10
C GLY A 36 -2.73 -15.10 12.86
N ALA A 37 -2.70 -14.01 13.63
CA ALA A 37 -1.65 -13.01 13.56
C ALA A 37 -0.26 -13.58 13.90
N MET A 38 -0.18 -14.47 14.89
CA MET A 38 1.07 -15.12 15.27
C MET A 38 1.60 -16.05 14.17
N LEU A 39 0.72 -16.82 13.52
CA LEU A 39 1.10 -17.66 12.37
C LEU A 39 1.58 -16.84 11.18
N ILE A 40 0.88 -15.74 10.87
CA ILE A 40 1.29 -14.79 9.83
C ILE A 40 2.66 -14.19 10.16
N PHE A 41 2.88 -13.79 11.41
CA PHE A 41 4.17 -13.26 11.87
C PHE A 41 5.30 -14.29 11.74
N LEU A 42 5.06 -15.55 12.12
CA LEU A 42 6.03 -16.64 11.97
C LEU A 42 6.33 -16.92 10.49
N ALA A 43 5.32 -16.92 9.63
CA ALA A 43 5.50 -17.07 8.19
C ALA A 43 6.35 -15.93 7.60
N PHE A 44 6.09 -14.67 8.00
CA PHE A 44 6.91 -13.53 7.61
C PHE A 44 8.35 -13.60 8.13
N ARG A 45 8.56 -14.15 9.34
CA ARG A 45 9.88 -14.36 9.91
C ARG A 45 10.65 -15.47 9.19
N GLN A 46 9.96 -16.53 8.76
CA GLN A 46 10.57 -17.68 8.10
C GLN A 46 10.91 -17.41 6.63
N PHE A 47 10.19 -16.50 5.97
CA PHE A 47 10.38 -16.17 4.56
C PHE A 47 10.65 -14.66 4.34
N PRO A 48 11.79 -14.13 4.83
CA PRO A 48 12.15 -12.72 4.64
C PRO A 48 12.31 -12.34 3.16
N ASP A 49 12.67 -13.30 2.30
CA ASP A 49 12.76 -13.10 0.85
C ASP A 49 11.41 -12.86 0.18
N LEU A 50 10.33 -13.45 0.70
CA LEU A 50 8.98 -13.23 0.19
C LEU A 50 8.54 -11.78 0.46
N VAL A 51 8.85 -11.26 1.66
CA VAL A 51 8.60 -9.85 2.02
C VAL A 51 9.36 -8.92 1.08
N ASN A 52 10.64 -9.21 0.81
CA ASN A 52 11.45 -8.40 -0.09
C ASN A 52 10.94 -8.44 -1.54
N LYS A 53 10.47 -9.59 -2.04
CA LYS A 53 9.84 -9.71 -3.36
C LYS A 53 8.53 -8.94 -3.45
N ILE A 54 7.66 -9.07 -2.44
CA ILE A 54 6.40 -8.33 -2.37
C ILE A 54 6.67 -6.83 -2.33
N ARG A 55 7.61 -6.38 -1.48
CA ARG A 55 8.01 -4.98 -1.38
C ARG A 55 8.52 -4.44 -2.72
N LYS A 56 9.41 -5.18 -3.39
CA LYS A 56 9.93 -4.81 -4.72
C LYS A 56 8.81 -4.77 -5.77
N GLY A 57 7.90 -5.74 -5.75
CA GLY A 57 6.73 -5.79 -6.64
C GLY A 57 5.81 -4.60 -6.46
N ILE A 58 5.51 -4.23 -5.20
CA ILE A 58 4.70 -3.05 -4.88
C ILE A 58 5.41 -1.78 -5.36
N THR A 59 6.71 -1.61 -5.07
CA THR A 59 7.45 -0.42 -5.54
C THR A 59 7.51 -0.35 -7.07
N GLY A 60 7.66 -1.48 -7.76
CA GLY A 60 7.65 -1.54 -9.22
C GLY A 60 6.29 -1.21 -9.82
N PHE A 61 5.20 -1.67 -9.19
CA PHE A 61 3.83 -1.33 -9.57
C PHE A 61 3.56 0.17 -9.43
N TRP A 62 3.95 0.78 -8.31
CA TRP A 62 3.84 2.23 -8.11
C TRP A 62 4.70 3.02 -9.10
N ALA A 63 5.92 2.53 -9.39
CA ALA A 63 6.79 3.13 -10.40
C ALA A 63 6.14 3.11 -11.80
N SER A 64 5.55 1.97 -12.19
CA SER A 64 4.85 1.81 -13.47
C SER A 64 3.63 2.75 -13.60
N ILE A 65 2.81 2.84 -12.56
CA ILE A 65 1.69 3.80 -12.52
C ILE A 65 2.20 5.24 -12.62
N SER A 66 3.33 5.54 -11.97
CA SER A 66 3.90 6.88 -12.01
C SER A 66 4.45 7.24 -13.39
N SER A 67 5.04 6.28 -14.12
CA SER A 67 5.51 6.50 -15.49
C SER A 67 4.35 6.67 -16.47
N GLU A 68 3.31 5.85 -16.37
CA GLU A 68 2.12 5.97 -17.23
C GLU A 68 1.41 7.32 -17.02
N LYS A 69 1.27 7.76 -15.77
CA LYS A 69 0.74 9.10 -15.45
C LYS A 69 1.63 10.23 -16.00
N ARG A 70 2.95 10.01 -16.06
CA ARG A 70 3.92 10.97 -16.58
C ARG A 70 3.81 11.10 -18.10
N GLU A 71 3.73 9.98 -18.81
CA GLU A 71 3.51 9.92 -20.26
C GLU A 71 2.16 10.52 -20.67
N ALA A 72 1.08 10.18 -19.95
CA ALA A 72 -0.24 10.77 -20.20
C ALA A 72 -0.27 12.30 -19.99
N ARG A 73 0.56 12.84 -19.08
CA ARG A 73 0.70 14.29 -18.85
C ARG A 73 1.47 14.97 -19.99
N LEU A 74 2.47 14.31 -20.56
CA LEU A 74 3.24 14.81 -21.70
C LEU A 74 2.38 15.02 -22.95
N HIS A 75 1.49 14.07 -23.26
CA HIS A 75 0.61 14.17 -24.42
C HIS A 75 -0.44 15.29 -24.33
N LYS A 76 -0.75 15.78 -23.12
CA LYS A 76 -1.70 16.88 -22.90
C LYS A 76 -1.07 18.26 -23.02
N VAL A 77 0.25 18.36 -23.19
CA VAL A 77 0.93 19.64 -23.35
C VAL A 77 0.78 20.13 -24.79
N ILE A 78 0.12 21.28 -24.97
CA ILE A 78 -0.10 21.91 -26.27
C ILE A 78 1.02 22.91 -26.52
N CYS A 79 1.65 22.82 -27.69
CA CYS A 79 2.58 23.87 -28.14
C CYS A 79 1.79 25.10 -28.61
N HIS A 80 2.09 26.28 -28.08
CA HIS A 80 1.42 27.52 -28.51
C HIS A 80 1.76 27.93 -29.95
N HIS A 81 2.92 27.50 -30.47
CA HIS A 81 3.36 27.82 -31.82
C HIS A 81 2.68 26.93 -32.88
N CYS A 82 2.64 25.63 -32.65
CA CYS A 82 2.02 24.67 -33.57
C CYS A 82 0.52 24.46 -33.30
N LYS A 83 0.03 24.82 -32.10
CA LYS A 83 -1.32 24.51 -31.59
C LYS A 83 -1.67 23.01 -31.65
N VAL A 84 -0.67 22.14 -31.67
CA VAL A 84 -0.83 20.67 -31.65
C VAL A 84 -0.29 20.10 -30.34
N GLY A 85 -0.99 19.11 -29.78
CA GLY A 85 -0.54 18.31 -28.63
C GLY A 85 0.23 17.08 -29.13
N MET A 86 1.56 17.17 -29.20
CA MET A 86 2.40 16.04 -29.65
C MET A 86 3.54 15.72 -28.68
N GLY A 87 3.44 16.17 -27.44
CA GLY A 87 4.43 15.89 -26.41
C GLY A 87 5.59 16.87 -26.39
N VAL A 88 6.36 16.78 -25.31
CA VAL A 88 7.53 17.62 -25.02
C VAL A 88 8.78 16.75 -25.16
N LEU A 89 9.70 17.16 -26.02
CA LEU A 89 11.05 16.63 -26.10
C LEU A 89 11.85 17.08 -24.88
N ASN A 90 12.65 16.16 -24.32
CA ASN A 90 13.50 16.38 -23.15
C ASN A 90 12.77 17.06 -21.97
N PRO A 91 11.70 16.45 -21.45
CA PRO A 91 10.88 17.09 -20.43
C PRO A 91 11.60 17.19 -19.09
N ILE A 92 11.76 18.43 -18.62
CA ILE A 92 12.29 18.78 -17.31
C ILE A 92 11.10 19.07 -16.39
N TYR A 93 11.03 18.33 -15.29
CA TYR A 93 9.99 18.51 -14.28
C TYR A 93 10.53 19.44 -13.21
N ARG A 94 9.83 20.56 -12.96
CA ARG A 94 10.21 21.53 -11.94
C ARG A 94 9.05 21.81 -11.01
N THR A 95 9.36 22.04 -9.74
CA THR A 95 8.36 22.48 -8.76
C THR A 95 8.74 23.89 -8.33
N ARG A 96 7.84 24.86 -8.53
CA ARG A 96 8.00 26.25 -8.08
C ARG A 96 6.82 26.59 -7.19
N GLU A 97 7.08 27.03 -5.96
CA GLU A 97 6.02 27.44 -5.01
C GLU A 97 4.93 26.36 -4.78
N GLY A 98 5.34 25.09 -4.74
CA GLY A 98 4.43 23.95 -4.59
C GLY A 98 3.64 23.59 -5.86
N ILE A 99 3.82 24.33 -6.96
CA ILE A 99 3.19 24.06 -8.25
C ILE A 99 4.16 23.28 -9.13
N SER A 100 3.69 22.17 -9.71
CA SER A 100 4.47 21.36 -10.64
C SER A 100 4.37 21.91 -12.06
N TYR A 101 5.49 22.00 -12.75
CA TYR A 101 5.64 22.44 -14.13
C TYR A 101 6.42 21.41 -14.93
N ILE A 102 6.14 21.37 -16.23
CA ILE A 102 6.93 20.65 -17.22
C ILE A 102 7.48 21.66 -18.22
N GLU A 103 8.80 21.70 -18.34
CA GLU A 103 9.55 22.54 -19.28
C GLU A 103 10.21 21.63 -20.33
N GLY A 104 10.33 22.09 -21.57
CA GLY A 104 11.08 21.39 -22.62
C GLY A 104 10.82 21.98 -23.98
N THR A 105 11.04 21.21 -25.04
CA THR A 105 10.88 21.69 -26.43
C THR A 105 9.75 20.97 -27.15
N CYS A 106 9.07 21.67 -28.04
CA CYS A 106 8.05 21.08 -28.91
C CYS A 106 8.66 20.01 -29.81
N ASN A 107 8.03 18.83 -29.88
CA ASN A 107 8.43 17.77 -30.80
C ASN A 107 8.28 18.12 -32.29
N VAL A 108 7.52 19.17 -32.61
CA VAL A 108 7.22 19.55 -34.00
C VAL A 108 8.08 20.73 -34.48
N CYS A 109 8.13 21.83 -33.71
CA CYS A 109 8.82 23.06 -34.12
C CYS A 109 10.06 23.40 -33.28
N GLY A 110 10.40 22.60 -32.27
CA GLY A 110 11.52 22.88 -31.37
C GLY A 110 11.33 24.09 -30.44
N SER A 111 10.21 24.81 -30.51
CA SER A 111 9.93 25.95 -29.61
C SER A 111 9.88 25.53 -28.15
N PHE A 112 10.29 26.41 -27.26
CA PHE A 112 10.22 26.16 -25.82
C PHE A 112 8.76 26.11 -25.35
N ILE A 113 8.44 25.09 -24.55
CA ILE A 113 7.14 24.92 -23.92
C ILE A 113 7.33 24.83 -22.41
N SER A 114 6.51 25.58 -21.67
CA SER A 114 6.36 25.46 -20.23
C SER A 114 4.88 25.32 -19.91
N ALA A 115 4.49 24.18 -19.35
CA ALA A 115 3.10 23.91 -18.97
C ALA A 115 3.00 23.59 -17.48
N ARG A 116 1.96 24.13 -16.84
CA ARG A 116 1.63 23.80 -15.45
C ARG A 116 0.96 22.43 -15.40
N LEU A 117 1.50 21.53 -14.58
CA LEU A 117 0.88 20.25 -14.25
C LEU A 117 -0.14 20.51 -13.14
N ARG A 118 -1.43 20.45 -13.49
CA ARG A 118 -2.53 20.41 -12.50
C ARG A 118 -2.70 19.00 -11.94
#